data_AF-A0A0Q8SMY5-F1
#
_entry.id   AF-A0A0Q8SMY5-F1
#
_cell.length_a   1.000
_cell.length_b   1.000
_cell.length_c   1.000
_cell.angle_alpha   90.00
_cell.angle_beta   90.00
_cell.angle_gamma   90.00
#
_symmetry.space_group_name_H-M   'P 1'
#
loop_
_entity.id
_entity.type
_entity.pdbx_description
1 polymer ?
#
loop_
_entity_poly.entity_id
_entity_poly.type
_entity_poly.pdbx_seq_one_letter_code
_entity_poly.pdbx_strand_id
1 'polypeptide(L)'
;MTKLVIGKSTPKSFALKVEVPTPHGLDEVNFEARHLPSTVWAKMREQHAEAIGKTVQTLFDAARQEAEKAHAAEQKDKPVAAKKPAGKKTAAAAATDAVDVSDADAKEAAITALIKPVKESDIASLRARHSAELIVQIVTGWDLDEPLGVDALVDMCDSYPGAAEAVFKAYNETREGLRLGN
;
A
#
# COMPACT_ATOMS: atom_id res chain seq x y z
N MET A 1 -35.53 -2.31 -39.96
CA MET A 1 -35.76 -0.97 -39.37
C MET A 1 -34.61 -0.66 -38.43
N THR A 2 -33.58 0.03 -38.92
CA THR A 2 -32.45 0.51 -38.14
C THR A 2 -32.90 1.73 -37.32
N LYS A 3 -33.03 1.57 -36.00
CA LYS A 3 -33.30 2.69 -35.09
C LYS A 3 -32.10 3.65 -35.13
N LEU A 4 -32.33 4.88 -35.60
CA LEU A 4 -31.43 6.00 -35.39
C LEU A 4 -31.41 6.28 -33.87
N VAL A 5 -30.31 5.94 -33.19
CA VAL A 5 -30.09 6.33 -31.79
C VAL A 5 -29.42 7.69 -31.79
N ILE A 6 -30.23 8.74 -31.65
CA ILE A 6 -29.75 10.11 -31.42
C ILE A 6 -29.35 10.20 -29.95
N GLY A 7 -28.03 10.23 -29.72
CA GLY A 7 -27.38 10.15 -28.41
C GLY A 7 -26.37 9.02 -28.43
N LYS A 8 -25.11 9.33 -28.74
CA LYS A 8 -23.99 8.37 -28.74
C LYS A 8 -23.94 7.70 -27.37
N SER A 9 -24.46 6.48 -27.30
CA SER A 9 -24.35 5.66 -26.09
C SER A 9 -22.87 5.42 -25.89
N THR A 10 -22.32 5.99 -24.81
CA THR A 10 -20.94 5.71 -24.42
C THR A 10 -20.83 4.19 -24.28
N PRO A 11 -19.88 3.54 -24.99
CA PRO A 11 -19.77 2.09 -24.96
C PRO A 11 -19.57 1.64 -23.52
N LYS A 12 -20.28 0.59 -23.07
CA LYS A 12 -20.19 0.10 -21.68
C LYS A 12 -18.79 -0.48 -21.38
N SER A 13 -18.18 -1.08 -22.38
CA SER A 13 -16.81 -1.62 -22.35
C SER A 13 -16.07 -1.33 -23.66
N PHE A 14 -14.75 -1.43 -23.63
CA PHE A 14 -13.87 -1.31 -24.78
C PHE A 14 -12.70 -2.28 -24.65
N ALA A 15 -12.15 -2.73 -25.79
CA ALA A 15 -10.94 -3.54 -25.81
C ALA A 15 -9.73 -2.66 -25.47
N LEU A 16 -8.89 -3.14 -24.55
CA LEU A 16 -7.72 -2.47 -24.03
C LEU A 16 -6.50 -3.34 -24.30
N LYS A 17 -5.62 -2.89 -25.20
CA LYS A 17 -4.34 -3.56 -25.45
C LYS A 17 -3.30 -3.00 -24.51
N VAL A 18 -2.60 -3.87 -23.78
CA VAL A 18 -1.57 -3.46 -22.83
C VAL A 18 -0.28 -4.18 -23.16
N GLU A 19 0.79 -3.41 -23.37
CA GLU A 19 2.15 -3.94 -23.50
C GLU A 19 2.75 -4.08 -22.09
N VAL A 20 2.92 -5.31 -21.63
CA VAL A 20 3.51 -5.63 -20.33
C VAL A 20 5.01 -5.89 -20.52
N PRO A 21 5.90 -5.24 -19.74
CA PRO A 21 7.32 -5.52 -19.78
C PRO A 21 7.62 -6.86 -19.10
N THR A 22 7.97 -7.86 -19.90
CA THR A 22 8.41 -9.17 -19.41
C THR A 22 9.93 -9.31 -19.53
N PRO A 23 10.58 -10.25 -18.82
CA PRO A 23 12.01 -10.53 -18.96
C PRO A 23 12.44 -10.92 -20.39
N HIS A 24 11.48 -11.36 -21.22
CA HIS A 24 11.72 -11.81 -22.60
C HIS A 24 11.39 -10.73 -23.65
N GLY A 25 10.89 -9.57 -23.23
CA GLY A 25 10.47 -8.48 -24.11
C GLY A 25 9.13 -7.88 -23.72
N LEU A 26 8.61 -6.98 -24.55
CA LEU A 26 7.24 -6.50 -24.41
C LEU A 26 6.30 -7.60 -24.90
N ASP A 27 5.33 -7.98 -24.07
CA ASP A 27 4.26 -8.91 -24.44
C ASP A 27 2.91 -8.20 -24.41
N GLU A 28 2.00 -8.58 -25.31
CA GLU A 28 0.69 -7.94 -25.44
C GLU A 28 -0.36 -8.75 -24.69
N VAL A 29 -1.01 -8.12 -23.70
CA VAL A 29 -2.19 -8.67 -23.02
C VAL A 29 -3.42 -7.87 -23.42
N ASN A 30 -4.46 -8.55 -23.88
CA ASN A 30 -5.72 -7.91 -24.26
C ASN A 30 -6.72 -8.01 -23.10
N PHE A 31 -7.11 -6.85 -22.61
CA PHE A 31 -8.13 -6.70 -21.59
C PHE A 31 -9.44 -6.23 -22.21
N GLU A 32 -10.56 -6.62 -21.63
CA GLU A 32 -11.83 -5.93 -21.82
C GLU A 32 -12.02 -4.97 -20.64
N ALA A 33 -12.08 -3.67 -20.91
CA ALA A 33 -12.17 -2.64 -19.88
C ALA A 33 -13.54 -1.95 -19.87
N ARG A 34 -14.05 -1.61 -18.69
CA ARG A 34 -15.27 -0.82 -18.49
C ARG A 34 -15.00 0.65 -18.77
N HIS A 35 -15.93 1.28 -19.47
CA HIS A 35 -15.91 2.72 -19.61
C HIS A 35 -16.46 3.41 -18.36
N LEU A 36 -15.58 3.99 -17.54
CA LEU A 36 -15.96 4.77 -16.37
C LEU A 36 -15.98 6.27 -16.69
N PRO A 37 -17.02 7.02 -16.28
CA PRO A 37 -17.00 8.48 -16.31
C PRO A 37 -15.78 9.03 -15.55
N SER A 38 -15.22 10.15 -16.01
CA SER A 38 -14.02 10.75 -15.40
C SER A 38 -14.19 11.05 -13.91
N THR A 39 -15.38 11.50 -13.50
CA THR A 39 -15.73 11.76 -12.11
C THR A 39 -15.75 10.50 -11.26
N VAL A 40 -16.30 9.41 -11.78
CA VAL A 40 -16.34 8.10 -11.09
C VAL A 40 -14.93 7.55 -10.96
N TRP A 41 -14.12 7.61 -12.02
CA TRP A 41 -12.74 7.17 -11.98
C TRP A 41 -11.86 8.00 -11.05
N ALA A 42 -11.99 9.32 -11.08
CA ALA A 42 -11.25 10.20 -10.18
C ALA A 42 -11.58 9.88 -8.72
N LYS A 43 -12.86 9.73 -8.39
CA LYS A 43 -13.32 9.34 -7.05
C LYS A 43 -12.79 7.97 -6.65
N MET A 44 -12.80 7.00 -7.56
CA MET A 44 -12.29 5.66 -7.30
C MET A 44 -10.78 5.69 -6.99
N ARG A 45 -9.98 6.44 -7.76
CA ARG A 45 -8.54 6.62 -7.48
C ARG A 45 -8.29 7.31 -6.15
N GLU A 46 -9.08 8.33 -5.80
CA GLU A 46 -8.96 9.05 -4.53
C GLU A 46 -9.27 8.14 -3.34
N GLN A 47 -10.40 7.41 -3.39
CA GLN A 47 -10.75 6.41 -2.37
C GLN A 47 -9.66 5.35 -2.20
N HIS A 48 -9.06 4.93 -3.30
CA HIS A 48 -8.01 3.93 -3.30
C HIS A 48 -6.69 4.49 -2.74
N ALA A 49 -6.33 5.73 -3.07
CA ALA A 49 -5.17 6.41 -2.49
C ALA A 49 -5.32 6.60 -0.97
N GLU A 50 -6.51 6.98 -0.50
CA GLU A 50 -6.82 7.05 0.93
C GLU A 50 -6.72 5.68 1.62
N ALA A 51 -7.21 4.62 0.97
CA ALA A 51 -7.12 3.26 1.50
C ALA A 51 -5.66 2.81 1.64
N ILE A 52 -4.83 3.03 0.61
CA ILE A 52 -3.39 2.75 0.68
C ILE A 52 -2.74 3.51 1.83
N GLY A 53 -3.04 4.82 1.96
CA GLY A 53 -2.51 5.64 3.05
C GLY A 53 -2.84 5.09 4.44
N LYS A 54 -4.08 4.64 4.64
CA LYS A 54 -4.50 4.00 5.91
C LYS A 54 -3.78 2.68 6.16
N THR A 55 -3.61 1.85 5.13
CA THR A 55 -2.91 0.56 5.28
C THR A 55 -1.43 0.78 5.60
N VAL A 56 -0.77 1.72 4.92
CA VAL A 56 0.63 2.09 5.22
C VAL A 56 0.77 2.61 6.64
N GLN A 57 -0.12 3.51 7.08
CA GLN A 57 -0.12 4.00 8.46
C GLN A 57 -0.26 2.84 9.46
N THR A 58 -1.17 1.90 9.19
CA THR A 58 -1.38 0.73 10.05
C THR A 58 -0.14 -0.16 10.14
N LEU A 59 0.61 -0.31 9.04
CA LEU A 59 1.89 -1.05 9.04
C LEU A 59 2.95 -0.35 9.91
N PHE A 60 3.06 0.98 9.81
CA PHE A 60 3.96 1.75 10.67
C PHE A 60 3.56 1.67 12.15
N ASP A 61 2.27 1.78 12.46
CA ASP A 61 1.76 1.67 13.83
C ASP A 61 2.01 0.27 14.40
N ALA A 62 1.84 -0.79 13.60
CA ALA A 62 2.16 -2.16 13.99
C ALA A 62 3.66 -2.36 14.25
N ALA A 63 4.53 -1.81 13.39
CA ALA A 63 5.98 -1.86 13.57
C ALA A 63 6.41 -1.12 14.85
N ARG A 64 5.78 0.03 15.16
CA ARG A 64 6.00 0.76 16.41
C ARG A 64 5.58 -0.06 17.63
N GLN A 65 4.40 -0.71 17.60
CA GLN A 65 3.94 -1.57 18.68
C GLN A 65 4.85 -2.80 18.89
N GLU A 66 5.41 -3.38 17.83
CA GLU A 66 6.38 -4.47 17.94
C GLU A 66 7.68 -3.99 18.61
N ALA A 67 8.17 -2.80 18.24
CA ALA A 67 9.34 -2.18 18.86
C ALA A 67 9.12 -1.89 20.35
N GLU A 68 7.94 -1.37 20.72
CA GLU A 68 7.55 -1.16 22.13
C GLU A 68 7.50 -2.46 22.92
N LYS A 69 6.95 -3.54 22.34
CA LYS A 69 6.93 -4.87 22.97
C LYS A 69 8.33 -5.46 23.13
N ALA A 70 9.19 -5.31 22.11
CA ALA A 70 10.58 -5.78 22.16
C ALA A 70 11.37 -5.04 23.25
N HIS A 71 11.24 -3.72 23.31
CA HIS A 71 11.86 -2.90 24.35
C HIS A 71 11.34 -3.26 25.76
N ALA A 72 10.04 -3.51 25.92
CA ALA A 72 9.46 -3.94 27.19
C ALA A 72 9.93 -5.35 27.62
N ALA A 73 10.17 -6.26 26.67
CA ALA A 73 10.76 -7.56 26.94
C ALA A 73 12.23 -7.44 27.37
N GLU A 74 13.01 -6.61 26.68
CA GLU A 74 14.42 -6.36 27.00
C GLU A 74 14.61 -5.66 28.35
N GLN A 75 13.67 -4.80 28.76
CA GLN A 75 13.65 -4.23 30.11
C GLN A 75 13.27 -5.24 31.21
N LYS A 76 12.48 -6.27 30.88
CA LYS A 76 12.12 -7.34 31.83
C LYS A 76 13.25 -8.36 32.03
N ASP A 77 14.04 -8.61 30.99
CA ASP A 77 15.16 -9.55 31.03
C ASP A 77 16.48 -8.94 31.54
N LYS A 78 16.53 -7.62 31.81
CA LYS A 78 17.63 -7.02 32.56
C LYS A 78 17.60 -7.55 34.00
N PRO A 79 18.61 -8.34 34.44
CA PRO A 79 18.66 -8.80 35.81
C PRO A 79 18.79 -7.58 36.71
N VAL A 80 17.89 -7.49 37.70
CA VAL A 80 17.98 -6.55 38.81
C VAL A 80 19.33 -6.79 39.48
N ALA A 81 20.34 -6.01 39.09
CA ALA A 81 21.61 -5.97 39.78
C ALA A 81 21.31 -5.60 41.24
N ALA A 82 21.50 -6.58 42.12
CA ALA A 82 21.30 -6.47 43.54
C ALA A 82 22.04 -5.24 44.11
N LYS A 83 21.32 -4.14 44.35
CA LYS A 83 21.78 -3.10 45.27
C LYS A 83 21.65 -3.65 46.69
N LYS A 84 22.76 -4.23 47.17
CA LYS A 84 23.05 -4.53 48.58
C LYS A 84 22.59 -3.38 49.49
N PRO A 85 21.92 -3.64 50.63
CA PRO A 85 21.70 -2.62 51.65
C PRO A 85 22.96 -2.54 52.51
N ALA A 86 23.75 -1.47 52.36
CA ALA A 86 24.75 -1.08 53.34
C ALA A 86 24.44 0.36 53.74
N GLY A 87 24.03 0.54 55.00
CA GLY A 87 23.37 1.77 55.45
C GLY A 87 24.29 2.95 55.76
N LYS A 88 23.63 4.08 56.05
CA LYS A 88 23.84 5.02 57.18
C LYS A 88 23.63 6.50 56.75
N LYS A 89 22.51 7.05 57.23
CA LYS A 89 22.14 8.46 57.55
C LYS A 89 22.91 9.61 56.87
N THR A 90 22.18 10.53 56.22
CA THR A 90 21.74 11.84 56.76
C THR A 90 20.80 12.57 55.79
N ALA A 91 20.12 13.60 56.30
CA ALA A 91 18.86 14.19 55.89
C ALA A 91 18.86 15.13 54.65
N ALA A 92 17.62 15.46 54.26
CA ALA A 92 17.15 16.75 53.71
C ALA A 92 17.07 16.92 52.18
N ALA A 93 15.84 16.72 51.70
CA ALA A 93 15.01 17.64 50.92
C ALA A 93 15.45 18.12 49.52
N ALA A 94 14.49 17.94 48.60
CA ALA A 94 14.22 18.72 47.40
C ALA A 94 15.12 18.51 46.17
N ALA A 95 14.85 17.44 45.42
CA ALA A 95 15.07 17.39 43.97
C ALA A 95 14.28 16.21 43.37
N THR A 96 12.95 16.30 43.34
CA THR A 96 12.10 15.35 42.62
C THR A 96 11.27 16.14 41.63
N ASP A 97 11.88 16.53 40.52
CA ASP A 97 11.16 16.89 39.28
C ASP A 97 12.07 17.01 38.04
N ALA A 98 13.35 16.64 38.11
CA ALA A 98 14.30 16.77 37.00
C ALA A 98 14.82 15.43 36.44
N VAL A 99 14.33 14.28 36.92
CA VAL A 99 14.82 12.95 36.49
C VAL A 99 13.90 12.26 35.47
N ASP A 100 12.64 12.68 35.33
CA ASP A 100 11.67 11.92 34.53
C ASP A 100 11.69 12.24 33.02
N VAL A 101 12.13 13.43 32.62
CA VAL A 101 12.10 13.83 31.20
C VAL A 101 13.21 13.17 30.38
N SER A 102 14.43 13.01 30.94
CA SER A 102 15.54 12.41 30.19
C SER A 102 15.38 10.91 29.98
N ASP A 103 14.71 10.21 30.90
CA ASP A 103 14.40 8.78 30.75
C ASP A 103 13.25 8.57 29.75
N ALA A 104 12.29 9.50 29.64
CA ALA A 104 11.25 9.44 28.61
C ALA A 104 11.84 9.65 27.21
N ASP A 105 12.71 10.65 27.03
CA ASP A 105 13.39 10.90 25.76
C ASP A 105 14.34 9.75 25.38
N ALA A 106 15.05 9.16 26.35
CA ALA A 106 15.88 7.99 26.12
C ALA A 106 15.07 6.73 25.75
N LYS A 107 13.87 6.57 26.33
CA LYS A 107 12.93 5.49 25.96
C LYS A 107 12.37 5.69 24.56
N GLU A 108 11.93 6.88 24.20
CA GLU A 108 11.46 7.18 22.83
C GLU A 108 12.58 7.01 21.80
N ALA A 109 13.82 7.40 22.11
CA ALA A 109 14.98 7.17 21.26
C ALA A 109 15.30 5.67 21.10
N ALA A 110 15.20 4.88 22.18
CA ALA A 110 15.40 3.43 22.14
C ALA A 110 14.29 2.70 21.37
N ILE A 111 13.03 3.10 21.56
CA ILE A 111 11.89 2.57 20.80
C ILE A 111 12.05 2.91 19.33
N THR A 112 12.41 4.16 19.00
CA THR A 112 12.64 4.60 17.61
C THR A 112 13.78 3.83 16.95
N ALA A 113 14.86 3.55 17.68
CA ALA A 113 15.97 2.73 17.18
C ALA A 113 15.59 1.25 16.96
N LEU A 114 14.56 0.76 17.67
CA LEU A 114 13.99 -0.58 17.54
C LEU A 114 12.89 -0.69 16.48
N ILE A 115 12.40 0.44 15.94
CA ILE A 115 11.48 0.42 14.79
C ILE A 115 12.22 -0.20 13.62
N LYS A 116 11.87 -1.44 13.30
CA LYS A 116 12.42 -2.13 12.13
C LYS A 116 11.92 -1.40 10.88
N PRO A 117 12.80 -1.09 9.91
CA PRO A 117 12.34 -0.56 8.64
C PRO A 117 11.40 -1.56 7.98
N VAL A 118 10.26 -1.07 7.47
CA VAL A 118 9.33 -1.89 6.68
C VAL A 118 10.11 -2.47 5.50
N LYS A 119 10.03 -3.79 5.30
CA LYS A 119 10.78 -4.43 4.22
C LYS A 119 10.25 -3.94 2.88
N GLU A 120 11.16 -3.69 1.95
CA GLU A 120 10.81 -3.27 0.60
C GLU A 120 9.91 -4.31 -0.11
N SER A 121 10.07 -5.60 0.20
CA SER A 121 9.18 -6.68 -0.25
C SER A 121 7.73 -6.46 0.20
N ASP A 122 7.51 -6.03 1.44
CA ASP A 122 6.17 -5.87 2.00
C ASP A 122 5.48 -4.66 1.36
N ILE A 123 6.25 -3.61 1.06
CA ILE A 123 5.78 -2.43 0.32
C ILE A 123 5.45 -2.80 -1.13
N ALA A 124 6.30 -3.60 -1.78
CA ALA A 124 6.10 -4.06 -3.15
C ALA A 124 4.83 -4.92 -3.27
N SER A 125 4.66 -5.93 -2.41
CA SER A 125 3.46 -6.78 -2.40
C SER A 125 2.20 -5.98 -2.06
N LEU A 126 2.28 -5.01 -1.14
CA LEU A 126 1.17 -4.12 -0.84
C LEU A 126 0.77 -3.27 -2.06
N ARG A 127 1.77 -2.76 -2.79
CA ARG A 127 1.55 -2.01 -4.04
C ARG A 127 0.94 -2.89 -5.12
N ALA A 128 1.42 -4.12 -5.31
CA ALA A 128 0.89 -5.07 -6.28
C ALA A 128 -0.56 -5.43 -5.97
N ARG A 129 -0.87 -5.76 -4.71
CA ARG A 129 -2.23 -6.02 -4.23
C ARG A 129 -3.19 -4.88 -4.50
N HIS A 130 -2.82 -3.68 -4.09
CA HIS A 130 -3.65 -2.51 -4.31
C HIS A 130 -3.80 -2.20 -5.81
N SER A 131 -2.75 -2.35 -6.60
CA SER A 131 -2.86 -2.18 -8.05
C SER A 131 -3.84 -3.17 -8.67
N ALA A 132 -3.77 -4.44 -8.28
CA ALA A 132 -4.69 -5.49 -8.72
C ALA A 132 -6.16 -5.20 -8.32
N GLU A 133 -6.39 -4.76 -7.07
CA GLU A 133 -7.71 -4.36 -6.57
C GLU A 133 -8.35 -3.23 -7.38
N LEU A 134 -7.54 -2.32 -7.91
CA LEU A 134 -8.03 -1.24 -8.77
C LEU A 134 -8.21 -1.69 -10.22
N ILE A 135 -7.32 -2.55 -10.74
CA ILE A 135 -7.41 -3.10 -12.10
C ILE A 135 -8.68 -3.95 -12.26
N VAL A 136 -9.01 -4.80 -11.29
CA VAL A 136 -10.23 -5.65 -11.36
C VAL A 136 -11.53 -4.84 -11.37
N GLN A 137 -11.50 -3.59 -10.89
CA GLN A 137 -12.67 -2.70 -10.93
C GLN A 137 -12.88 -2.08 -12.31
N ILE A 138 -11.81 -1.90 -13.08
CA ILE A 138 -11.85 -1.32 -14.43
C ILE A 138 -11.86 -2.37 -15.54
N VAL A 139 -11.41 -3.60 -15.27
CA VAL A 139 -11.38 -4.71 -16.25
C VAL A 139 -12.54 -5.68 -16.00
N THR A 140 -13.17 -6.17 -17.06
CA THR A 140 -14.21 -7.21 -17.04
C THR A 140 -13.77 -8.57 -17.56
N GLY A 141 -12.69 -8.61 -18.34
CA GLY A 141 -12.14 -9.83 -18.89
C GLY A 141 -10.72 -9.60 -19.40
N TRP A 142 -10.01 -10.68 -19.66
CA TRP A 142 -8.71 -10.69 -20.33
C TRP A 142 -8.59 -11.93 -21.21
N ASP A 143 -7.59 -11.97 -22.08
CA ASP A 143 -7.35 -13.05 -23.03
C ASP A 143 -6.37 -14.13 -22.52
N LEU A 144 -6.17 -14.21 -21.20
CA LEU A 144 -5.36 -15.23 -20.55
C LEU A 144 -6.20 -16.47 -20.18
N ASP A 145 -5.54 -17.63 -20.15
CA ASP A 145 -6.15 -18.92 -19.78
C ASP A 145 -6.61 -18.95 -18.30
N GLU A 146 -5.96 -18.17 -17.45
CA GLU A 146 -6.31 -18.05 -16.04
C GLU A 146 -7.56 -17.16 -15.85
N PRO A 147 -8.50 -17.48 -14.95
CA PRO A 147 -9.62 -16.60 -14.68
C PRO A 147 -9.17 -15.23 -14.14
N LEU A 148 -9.77 -14.16 -14.64
CA LEU A 148 -9.52 -12.81 -14.14
C LEU A 148 -9.94 -12.71 -12.67
N GLY A 149 -8.97 -12.43 -11.80
CA GLY A 149 -9.17 -12.28 -10.36
C GLY A 149 -8.11 -11.38 -9.75
N VAL A 150 -8.33 -10.99 -8.50
CA VAL A 150 -7.35 -10.17 -7.76
C VAL A 150 -6.03 -10.93 -7.63
N ASP A 151 -6.07 -12.22 -7.27
CA ASP A 151 -4.86 -13.03 -7.07
C ASP A 151 -4.03 -13.15 -8.36
N ALA A 152 -4.66 -13.48 -9.50
CA ALA A 152 -3.98 -13.56 -10.79
C ALA A 152 -3.37 -12.21 -11.24
N LEU A 153 -4.05 -11.10 -10.93
CA LEU A 153 -3.51 -9.76 -11.19
C LEU A 153 -2.37 -9.38 -10.23
N VAL A 154 -2.41 -9.86 -8.98
CA VAL A 154 -1.30 -9.72 -8.03
C VAL A 154 -0.09 -10.47 -8.55
N ASP A 155 -0.27 -11.74 -8.94
CA ASP A 155 0.81 -12.55 -9.50
C ASP A 155 1.41 -11.92 -10.75
N MET A 156 0.59 -11.32 -11.62
CA MET A 156 1.06 -10.54 -12.77
C MET A 156 1.88 -9.32 -12.33
N CYS A 157 1.40 -8.54 -11.35
CA CYS A 157 2.08 -7.33 -10.88
C CYS A 157 3.38 -7.65 -10.12
N ASP A 158 3.42 -8.76 -9.40
CA ASP A 158 4.61 -9.24 -8.67
C ASP A 158 5.64 -9.85 -9.64
N SER A 159 5.19 -10.58 -10.67
CA SER A 159 6.06 -11.19 -11.67
C SER A 159 6.66 -10.17 -12.64
N TYR A 160 5.90 -9.11 -12.94
CA TYR A 160 6.27 -8.12 -13.96
C TYR A 160 6.19 -6.69 -13.39
N PRO A 161 7.31 -6.16 -12.87
CA PRO A 161 7.39 -4.79 -12.40
C PRO A 161 6.99 -3.80 -13.50
N GLY A 162 6.01 -2.94 -13.23
CA GLY A 162 5.48 -1.97 -14.19
C GLY A 162 4.25 -2.46 -14.98
N ALA A 163 3.83 -3.72 -14.85
CA ALA A 163 2.60 -4.22 -15.47
C ALA A 163 1.37 -3.38 -15.08
N ALA A 164 1.22 -3.09 -13.79
CA ALA A 164 0.13 -2.24 -13.30
C ALA A 164 0.14 -0.84 -13.94
N GLU A 165 1.32 -0.22 -14.05
CA GLU A 165 1.46 1.12 -14.66
C GLU A 165 1.11 1.09 -16.15
N ALA A 166 1.52 0.04 -16.86
CA ALA A 166 1.16 -0.16 -18.26
C ALA A 166 -0.36 -0.28 -18.45
N VAL A 167 -1.04 -1.06 -17.60
CA VAL A 167 -2.50 -1.20 -17.63
C VAL A 167 -3.19 0.15 -17.40
N PHE A 168 -2.79 0.88 -16.35
CA PHE A 168 -3.40 2.18 -16.05
C PHE A 168 -3.13 3.22 -17.13
N LYS A 169 -1.92 3.25 -17.69
CA LYS A 169 -1.54 4.15 -18.78
C LYS A 169 -2.42 3.88 -20.00
N ALA A 170 -2.44 2.64 -20.47
CA ALA A 170 -3.24 2.24 -21.62
C ALA A 170 -4.74 2.52 -21.40
N TYR A 171 -5.25 2.28 -20.18
CA TYR A 171 -6.64 2.55 -19.83
C TYR A 171 -6.97 4.04 -19.91
N ASN A 172 -6.12 4.90 -19.34
CA ASN A 172 -6.32 6.35 -19.36
C ASN A 172 -6.22 6.89 -20.80
N GLU A 173 -5.22 6.47 -21.57
CA GLU A 173 -5.03 6.89 -22.96
C GLU A 173 -6.20 6.47 -23.85
N THR A 174 -6.64 5.21 -23.75
CA THR A 174 -7.77 4.70 -24.55
C THR A 174 -9.07 5.42 -24.18
N ARG A 175 -9.31 5.63 -22.87
CA ARG A 175 -10.51 6.33 -22.40
C ARG A 175 -10.52 7.81 -22.79
N GLU A 176 -9.38 8.49 -22.72
CA GLU A 176 -9.26 9.88 -23.16
C GLU A 176 -9.33 10.01 -24.68
N GLY A 177 -8.77 9.05 -25.43
CA GLY A 177 -8.91 8.92 -26.87
C GLY A 177 -10.37 8.75 -27.29
N LEU A 178 -11.15 7.93 -26.59
CA LEU A 178 -12.61 7.79 -26.76
C LEU A 178 -13.38 9.08 -26.44
N ARG A 179 -12.80 10.01 -25.68
CA ARG A 179 -13.40 11.32 -25.37
C ARG A 179 -13.15 12.35 -26.47
N LEU A 180 -12.02 12.23 -27.18
CA LEU A 180 -11.59 13.16 -28.24
C LEU A 180 -12.00 12.69 -29.64
N GLY A 181 -12.17 11.37 -29.82
CA GLY A 181 -12.64 10.76 -31.06
C GLY A 181 -14.08 10.29 -30.95
N ASN A 182 -14.92 10.78 -31.88
CA ASN A 182 -16.34 10.50 -32.10
C ASN A 182 -17.33 11.39 -31.35
#